data_AF-A0A7L6AAK1-F1
#
_entry.id   AF-A0A7L6AAK1-F1
#
_cell.length_a   1.000
_cell.length_b   1.000
_cell.length_c   1.000
_cell.angle_alpha   90.00
_cell.angle_beta   90.00
_cell.angle_gamma   90.00
#
_symmetry.space_group_name_H-M   'P 1'
#
loop_
_entity.id
_entity.type
_entity.pdbx_description
1 polymer ?
#
loop_
_entity_poly.entity_id
_entity_poly.type
_entity_poly.pdbx_seq_one_letter_code
_entity_poly.pdbx_strand_id
1 'polypeptide(L)'
;MTTQATVSLVGEVFMATLGDGRRIRQCDLRRMAYALFSAGVAASDVRFEWRSGLRMITAGQQVSLTAEIVRLERERLELTVAA
;
A
#
# COMPACT_ATOMS: atom_id res chain seq x y z
N MET A 1 8.05 -15.15 -2.62
CA MET A 1 8.69 -13.87 -2.95
C MET A 1 7.95 -12.78 -2.21
N THR A 2 8.63 -12.06 -1.34
CA THR A 2 8.07 -10.89 -0.66
C THR A 2 8.14 -9.71 -1.62
N THR A 3 6.99 -9.26 -2.11
CA THR A 3 6.92 -8.11 -3.01
C THR A 3 6.91 -6.84 -2.15
N GLN A 4 7.99 -6.04 -2.21
CA GLN A 4 8.03 -4.74 -1.54
C GLN A 4 7.38 -3.67 -2.40
N ALA A 5 6.87 -2.61 -1.76
CA ALA A 5 6.33 -1.44 -2.47
C ALA A 5 6.79 -0.13 -1.84
N THR A 6 7.03 0.86 -2.68
CA THR A 6 7.30 2.24 -2.26
C THR A 6 6.16 3.14 -2.72
N VAL A 7 5.52 3.85 -1.79
CA VAL A 7 4.35 4.70 -2.03
C VAL A 7 4.74 6.17 -1.94
N SER A 8 4.28 6.95 -2.91
CA SER A 8 4.45 8.41 -2.99
C SER A 8 3.13 9.08 -3.40
N LEU A 9 3.01 10.40 -3.14
CA LEU A 9 1.85 11.19 -3.53
C LEU A 9 2.24 12.16 -4.64
N VAL A 10 1.73 11.90 -5.85
CA VAL A 10 2.01 12.68 -7.06
C VAL A 10 0.77 13.49 -7.42
N GLY A 11 0.81 14.80 -7.15
CA GLY A 11 -0.38 15.64 -7.23
C GLY A 11 -1.43 15.19 -6.21
N GLU A 12 -2.53 14.62 -6.70
CA GLU A 12 -3.64 14.13 -5.86
C GLU A 12 -3.81 12.61 -5.91
N VAL A 13 -2.82 11.90 -6.47
CA VAL A 13 -2.91 10.46 -6.72
C VAL A 13 -1.78 9.74 -5.97
N PHE A 14 -2.14 8.68 -5.25
CA PHE A 14 -1.18 7.78 -4.65
C PHE A 14 -0.58 6.89 -5.74
N MET A 15 0.75 6.81 -5.74
CA MET A 15 1.51 6.00 -6.67
C MET A 15 2.40 5.04 -5.91
N ALA A 16 2.20 3.75 -6.13
CA ALA A 16 3.09 2.71 -5.61
C ALA A 16 3.98 2.17 -6.73
N THR A 17 5.26 1.99 -6.43
CA THR A 17 6.20 1.25 -7.27
C THR A 17 6.55 -0.05 -6.54
N LEU A 18 6.25 -1.17 -7.17
CA LEU A 18 6.57 -2.51 -6.66
C LEU A 18 8.06 -2.81 -6.90
N GLY A 19 8.62 -3.76 -6.14
CA GLY A 19 10.02 -4.18 -6.27
C GLY A 19 10.39 -4.73 -7.65
N ASP A 20 9.40 -5.18 -8.43
CA ASP A 20 9.55 -5.62 -9.83
C ASP A 20 9.48 -4.47 -10.86
N GLY A 21 9.37 -3.22 -10.39
CA GLY A 21 9.27 -2.03 -11.22
C GLY A 21 7.86 -1.70 -11.72
N ARG A 22 6.86 -2.57 -11.49
CA ARG A 22 5.47 -2.28 -11.82
C ARG A 22 4.95 -1.12 -10.98
N ARG A 23 4.02 -0.36 -11.55
CA ARG A 23 3.43 0.82 -10.91
C ARG A 23 1.94 0.67 -10.77
N ILE A 24 1.42 1.05 -9.60
CA ILE A 24 0.01 1.09 -9.27
C ILE A 24 -0.36 2.53 -8.95
N ARG A 25 -1.49 3.02 -9.49
CA ARG A 25 -2.00 4.36 -9.24
C ARG A 25 -3.41 4.26 -8.68
N GLN A 26 -3.69 4.98 -7.61
CA GLN A 26 -5.02 5.03 -6.99
C GLN A 26 -5.33 6.42 -6.45
N CYS A 27 -6.60 6.80 -6.52
CA CYS A 27 -7.10 8.09 -6.05
C CYS A 27 -7.21 8.19 -4.52
N ASP A 28 -7.24 7.06 -3.82
CA ASP A 28 -7.41 7.04 -2.36
C ASP A 28 -6.62 5.89 -1.71
N LEU A 29 -6.41 6.01 -0.41
CA LEU A 29 -5.62 5.08 0.39
C LEU A 29 -6.26 3.69 0.48
N ARG A 30 -7.60 3.59 0.47
CA ARG A 30 -8.30 2.30 0.59
C ARG A 30 -8.13 1.47 -0.67
N ARG A 31 -8.30 2.08 -1.84
CA ARG A 31 -8.01 1.45 -3.14
C ARG A 31 -6.54 1.10 -3.29
N MET A 32 -5.64 1.95 -2.77
CA MET A 32 -4.21 1.65 -2.75
C MET A 32 -3.91 0.43 -1.87
N ALA A 33 -4.45 0.37 -0.66
CA ALA A 33 -4.30 -0.78 0.25
C ALA A 33 -4.75 -2.08 -0.42
N TYR A 34 -5.95 -2.08 -1.01
CA TYR A 34 -6.48 -3.26 -1.69
C TYR A 34 -5.61 -3.69 -2.88
N ALA A 35 -5.12 -2.73 -3.67
CA ALA A 35 -4.27 -3.04 -4.82
C ALA A 35 -2.90 -3.59 -4.41
N LEU A 36 -2.30 -3.04 -3.34
CA LEU A 36 -1.05 -3.55 -2.77
C LEU A 36 -1.22 -4.96 -2.20
N PHE A 37 -2.27 -5.18 -1.41
CA PHE A 37 -2.61 -6.48 -0.87
C PHE A 37 -2.83 -7.53 -1.98
N SER A 38 -3.59 -7.18 -3.02
CA SER A 38 -3.84 -8.04 -4.18
C SER A 38 -2.57 -8.35 -4.98
N ALA A 39 -1.58 -7.45 -4.95
CA ALA A 39 -0.26 -7.66 -5.52
C ALA A 39 0.68 -8.48 -4.61
N GLY A 40 0.20 -8.93 -3.45
CA GLY A 40 0.97 -9.73 -2.50
C GLY A 40 1.94 -8.90 -1.64
N VAL A 41 1.74 -7.60 -1.55
CA VAL A 41 2.52 -6.70 -0.68
C VAL A 41 1.94 -6.74 0.72
N ALA A 42 2.75 -7.15 1.70
CA ALA A 42 2.36 -7.14 3.10
C ALA A 42 2.46 -5.74 3.70
N ALA A 43 1.73 -5.47 4.78
CA ALA A 43 1.73 -4.17 5.46
C ALA A 43 3.15 -3.74 5.90
N SER A 44 3.97 -4.70 6.36
CA SER A 44 5.37 -4.48 6.77
C SER A 44 6.33 -4.17 5.62
N ASP A 45 5.92 -4.47 4.38
CA ASP A 45 6.74 -4.31 3.17
C ASP A 45 6.40 -3.03 2.38
N VAL A 46 5.53 -2.19 2.94
CA VAL A 46 5.21 -0.87 2.40
C VAL A 46 6.17 0.17 2.97
N ARG A 47 6.86 0.88 2.08
CA ARG A 47 7.67 2.05 2.41
C ARG A 47 7.03 3.31 1.84
N PHE A 48 7.27 4.43 2.48
CA PHE A 48 6.82 5.74 2.02
C PHE A 48 8.01 6.55 1.58
N GLU A 49 7.93 7.11 0.39
CA GLU A 49 8.99 7.95 -0.16
C GLU A 49 8.47 9.37 -0.36
N TRP A 50 9.30 10.32 0.07
CA TRP A 50 9.16 11.72 -0.28
C TRP A 50 10.31 12.13 -1.19
N ARG A 51 10.00 12.90 -2.23
CA ARG A 51 10.97 13.52 -3.13
C ARG A 51 10.61 15.00 -3.31
N SER A 52 11.62 15.83 -3.58
CA SER A 52 11.39 17.23 -3.93
C SER A 52 10.43 17.35 -5.11
N GLY A 53 9.45 18.24 -5.01
CA GLY A 53 8.39 18.39 -6.00
C GLY A 53 7.17 17.46 -5.84
N LEU A 54 7.19 16.53 -4.88
CA LEU A 54 6.03 15.70 -4.54
C LEU A 54 5.38 16.15 -3.23
N ARG A 55 4.07 15.90 -3.11
CA ARG A 55 3.38 16.10 -1.84
C ARG A 55 3.84 15.01 -0.86
N MET A 56 3.96 15.39 0.40
CA MET A 56 4.30 14.45 1.46
C MET A 56 3.09 13.58 1.80
N ILE A 57 3.31 12.28 2.00
CA ILE A 57 2.32 11.41 2.65
C ILE A 57 2.46 11.62 4.15
N THR A 58 1.43 12.15 4.79
CA THR A 58 1.45 12.47 6.22
C THR A 58 1.48 11.21 7.07
N ALA A 59 2.00 11.28 8.29
CA ALA A 59 2.03 10.13 9.21
C ALA A 59 0.65 9.49 9.40
N GLY A 60 -0.42 10.30 9.48
CA GLY A 60 -1.80 9.79 9.56
C GLY A 60 -2.22 9.01 8.31
N GLN A 61 -1.81 9.46 7.11
CA GLN A 61 -2.06 8.73 5.87
C GLN A 61 -1.25 7.43 5.79
N GLN A 62 -0.01 7.44 6.28
CA GLN A 62 0.83 6.24 6.35
C GLN A 62 0.19 5.17 7.25
N VAL A 63 -0.19 5.57 8.48
CA VAL A 63 -0.87 4.69 9.44
C VAL A 63 -2.19 4.18 8.87
N SER A 64 -2.99 5.04 8.22
CA SER A 64 -4.25 4.64 7.61
C SER A 64 -4.06 3.59 6.51
N LEU A 65 -3.05 3.74 5.64
CA LEU A 65 -2.75 2.77 4.59
C LEU A 65 -2.33 1.43 5.18
N THR A 66 -1.36 1.45 6.10
CA THR A 66 -0.82 0.22 6.71
C THR A 66 -1.90 -0.51 7.51
N ALA A 67 -2.72 0.21 8.28
CA ALA A 67 -3.81 -0.38 9.04
C ALA A 67 -4.85 -1.07 8.14
N GLU A 68 -5.16 -0.48 6.99
CA GLU A 68 -6.10 -1.07 6.04
C GLU A 68 -5.54 -2.35 5.39
N ILE A 69 -4.24 -2.40 5.08
CA ILE A 69 -3.60 -3.64 4.60
C ILE A 69 -3.62 -4.71 5.70
N VAL A 70 -3.32 -4.35 6.95
CA VAL A 70 -3.40 -5.30 8.09
C VAL A 70 -4.81 -5.85 8.26
N ARG A 71 -5.85 -5.02 8.10
CA ARG A 71 -7.25 -5.49 8.13
C ARG A 71 -7.51 -6.54 7.05
N LEU A 72 -7.09 -6.29 5.81
CA LEU A 72 -7.23 -7.23 4.69
C LEU A 72 -6.45 -8.54 4.91
N GLU A 73 -5.25 -8.46 5.49
CA GLU A 73 -4.45 -9.64 5.84
C GLU A 73 -5.18 -10.52 6.86
N ARG A 74 -5.78 -9.93 7.89
CA ARG A 74 -6.57 -10.65 8.91
C ARG A 74 -7.81 -11.30 8.31
N GLU A 75 -8.56 -10.58 7.49
CA GLU A 75 -9.76 -11.12 6.82
C GLU A 75 -9.43 -12.33 5.94
N ARG A 76 -8.30 -12.30 5.21
CA ARG A 76 -7.86 -13.47 4.43
C ARG A 76 -7.49 -14.67 5.31
N LEU A 77 -6.85 -14.43 6.45
CA LEU A 77 -6.50 -15.51 7.39
C LEU A 77 -7.76 -16.15 7.98
N GLU A 78 -8.75 -15.35 8.38
CA GLU A 78 -10.03 -15.85 8.90
C GLU A 78 -10.76 -16.72 7.86
N LEU A 79 -10.79 -16.29 6.60
CA LEU A 79 -11.35 -17.09 5.50
C LEU A 79 -10.60 -18.39 5.24
N THR A 80 -9.28 -18.42 5.49
CA THR A 80 -8.46 -19.62 5.28
C THR A 80 -8.61 -20.63 6.43
N VAL A 81 -8.87 -20.17 7.65
CA VAL A 81 -9.07 -21.04 8.84
C VAL A 81 -10.48 -21.65 8.88
N ALA A 82 -11.46 -20.99 8.24
CA ALA A 82 -12.85 -21.45 8.19
C ALA A 82 -13.16 -22.44 7.04
N ALA A 83 -12.18 -22.77 6.19
CA ALA A 83 -12.31 -23.67 5.04
C ALA A 83 -11.70 -25.05 5.33
#